data_AF-A0A5N5CTZ1-F1
#
_entry.id   AF-A0A5N5CTZ1-F1
#
_cell.length_a   1.000
_cell.length_b   1.000
_cell.length_c   1.000
_cell.angle_alpha   90.00
_cell.angle_beta   90.00
_cell.angle_gamma   90.00
#
_symmetry.space_group_name_H-M   'P 1'
#
loop_
_entity.id
_entity.type
_entity.pdbx_description
1 polymer ?
#
loop_
_entity_poly.entity_id
_entity_poly.type
_entity_poly.pdbx_seq_one_letter_code
_entity_poly.pdbx_strand_id
1 'polypeptide(L)'
;MKRALQWVDENCDSRGLAKYLSIEQTAPVELFSTHAADPYFHHSVFMALEKDLRGLDQVYNDSVRAVWQDLTKRISLRYYHGLALFYQYQTGRAAKAWNDNIYDTENLLLKSPERRDELLLSVRTRSAEKLASHYIQLIKKLRRYDTKSLEYLEKIKDLKLWNDRALAGMPHSLALLFGRAVYLMGGSDRVKNWCVREHIQKSMVLLSDDTIFNDWEGYWLLCQAFIPLKDDANALAAWSLIVDDYFYMNRGCAGGCGCTWSGWADNDMYVCRDCADVQFDEPCWLRLKDGKLEEHVCGKDHEFIVLPRWEAAAAAERVGNQTVNVGGVEKNIDEWKQDVRRQYGLEPEEKTGRLRSLAKRFYNRK
;
A
#
# COMPACT_ATOMS: atom_id res chain seq x y z
N MET A 1 6.07 36.59 5.32
CA MET A 1 4.84 35.78 5.12
C MET A 1 4.37 35.70 3.67
N LYS A 2 3.81 36.75 3.04
CA LYS A 2 3.46 36.71 1.60
C LYS A 2 4.64 36.29 0.69
N ARG A 3 5.84 36.79 0.97
CA ARG A 3 7.08 36.37 0.28
C ARG A 3 7.51 34.91 0.53
N ALA A 4 7.11 34.29 1.63
CA ALA A 4 7.47 32.90 1.95
C ALA A 4 6.49 31.91 1.29
N LEU A 5 5.19 32.22 1.32
CA LEU A 5 4.16 31.50 0.54
C LEU A 5 4.47 31.60 -0.96
N GLN A 6 4.74 32.81 -1.44
CA GLN A 6 5.12 33.05 -2.83
C GLN A 6 6.44 32.33 -3.20
N TRP A 7 7.41 32.23 -2.28
CA TRP A 7 8.66 31.51 -2.54
C TRP A 7 8.49 29.98 -2.58
N VAL A 8 7.65 29.41 -1.69
CA VAL A 8 7.32 27.97 -1.69
C VAL A 8 6.54 27.59 -2.95
N ASP A 9 5.57 28.42 -3.35
CA ASP A 9 4.78 28.22 -4.59
C ASP A 9 5.64 28.34 -5.86
N GLU A 10 6.70 29.17 -5.84
CA GLU A 10 7.52 29.46 -7.03
C GLU A 10 8.77 28.58 -7.18
N ASN A 11 9.31 27.97 -6.10
CA ASN A 11 10.69 27.42 -6.16
C ASN A 11 10.89 25.96 -5.74
N CYS A 12 9.98 25.30 -5.01
CA CYS A 12 10.07 23.87 -4.62
C CYS A 12 11.48 23.34 -4.23
N ASP A 13 12.39 24.17 -3.70
CA ASP A 13 13.78 23.77 -3.38
C ASP A 13 13.91 23.50 -1.87
N SER A 14 14.23 22.26 -1.52
CA SER A 14 14.41 21.82 -0.13
C SER A 14 15.48 22.62 0.63
N ARG A 15 16.50 23.14 -0.07
CA ARG A 15 17.58 23.93 0.56
C ARG A 15 17.12 25.28 1.09
N GLY A 16 16.31 26.00 0.33
CA GLY A 16 15.78 27.28 0.79
C GLY A 16 14.73 27.11 1.90
N LEU A 17 13.95 26.02 1.86
CA LEU A 17 13.01 25.66 2.91
C LEU A 17 13.76 25.33 4.22
N ALA A 18 14.85 24.57 4.15
CA ALA A 18 15.70 24.29 5.31
C ALA A 18 16.22 25.58 5.97
N LYS A 19 16.71 26.52 5.15
CA LYS A 19 17.16 27.82 5.64
C LYS A 19 16.02 28.58 6.32
N TYR A 20 14.84 28.63 5.72
CA TYR A 20 13.67 29.28 6.31
C TYR A 20 13.28 28.65 7.66
N LEU A 21 13.15 27.32 7.71
CA LEU A 21 12.78 26.59 8.93
C LEU A 21 13.83 26.70 10.04
N SER A 22 15.12 26.87 9.69
CA SER A 22 16.20 27.04 10.66
C SER A 22 16.32 28.45 11.24
N ILE A 23 15.80 29.47 10.55
CA ILE A 23 15.89 30.88 10.97
C ILE A 23 14.71 31.29 11.84
N GLU A 24 13.52 30.77 11.55
CA GLU A 24 12.31 31.10 12.30
C GLU A 24 12.30 30.40 13.67
N GLN A 25 12.25 31.16 14.76
CA GLN A 25 12.21 30.61 16.13
C GLN A 25 10.86 29.96 16.48
N THR A 26 9.81 30.21 15.68
CA THR A 26 8.48 29.64 15.85
C THR A 26 8.07 28.87 14.61
N ALA A 27 7.45 27.70 14.79
CA ALA A 27 6.97 26.87 13.69
C ALA A 27 6.06 27.70 12.75
N PRO A 28 6.24 27.62 11.41
CA PRO A 28 5.39 28.35 10.47
C PRO A 28 4.04 27.63 10.33
N VAL A 29 3.26 27.65 11.41
CA VAL A 29 1.98 26.93 11.57
C VAL A 29 1.02 27.22 10.41
N GLU A 30 0.96 28.47 9.95
CA GLU A 30 0.09 28.87 8.85
C GLU A 30 0.49 28.21 7.52
N LEU A 31 1.79 28.03 7.28
CA LEU A 31 2.31 27.31 6.11
C LEU A 31 1.89 25.84 6.16
N PHE A 32 2.15 25.16 7.29
CA PHE A 32 1.75 23.76 7.47
C PHE A 32 0.23 23.58 7.43
N SER A 33 -0.55 24.51 8.00
CA SER A 33 -2.00 24.47 7.94
C SER A 33 -2.53 24.66 6.52
N THR A 34 -1.88 25.48 5.70
CA THR A 34 -2.29 25.74 4.31
C THR A 34 -2.00 24.53 3.43
N HIS A 35 -0.86 23.88 3.63
CA HIS A 35 -0.40 22.73 2.85
C HIS A 35 -0.59 21.39 3.56
N ALA A 36 -1.52 21.30 4.52
CA ALA A 36 -1.64 20.14 5.41
C ALA A 36 -1.86 18.80 4.70
N ALA A 37 -2.48 18.82 3.52
CA ALA A 37 -2.76 17.64 2.71
C ALA A 37 -1.78 17.46 1.53
N ASP A 38 -0.86 18.40 1.31
CA ASP A 38 0.01 18.47 0.13
C ASP A 38 1.24 17.56 0.29
N PRO A 39 1.33 16.44 -0.46
CA PRO A 39 2.44 15.51 -0.33
C PRO A 39 3.80 16.10 -0.74
N TYR A 40 3.83 17.03 -1.70
CA TYR A 40 5.08 17.62 -2.20
C TYR A 40 5.68 18.58 -1.19
N PHE A 41 4.83 19.37 -0.54
CA PHE A 41 5.23 20.22 0.59
C PHE A 41 5.85 19.36 1.70
N HIS A 42 5.17 18.29 2.11
CA HIS A 42 5.63 17.45 3.20
C HIS A 42 6.90 16.65 2.89
N HIS A 43 7.09 16.22 1.63
CA HIS A 43 8.35 15.67 1.16
C HIS A 43 9.48 16.71 1.27
N SER A 44 9.25 17.94 0.81
CA SER A 44 10.23 19.03 0.89
C SER A 44 10.62 19.35 2.34
N VAL A 45 9.65 19.36 3.26
CA VAL A 45 9.89 19.53 4.71
C VAL A 45 10.77 18.41 5.25
N PHE A 46 10.49 17.16 4.89
CA PHE A 46 11.31 16.03 5.31
C PHE A 46 12.75 16.18 4.82
N MET A 47 12.96 16.45 3.53
CA MET A 47 14.29 16.66 2.96
C MET A 47 15.02 17.83 3.64
N ALA A 48 14.31 18.90 3.98
CA ALA A 48 14.86 20.08 4.64
C ALA A 48 15.32 19.81 6.08
N LEU A 49 14.62 18.92 6.80
CA LEU A 49 14.83 18.63 8.23
C LEU A 49 15.30 17.19 8.49
N GLU A 50 15.80 16.49 7.47
CA GLU A 50 16.16 15.08 7.53
C GLU A 50 17.14 14.77 8.69
N LYS A 51 18.06 15.70 8.96
CA LYS A 51 19.08 15.59 10.01
C LYS A 51 18.68 16.25 11.33
N ASP A 52 17.53 16.91 11.39
CA ASP A 52 17.00 17.60 12.57
C ASP A 52 15.65 17.03 13.00
N LEU A 53 15.69 15.84 13.61
CA LEU A 53 14.50 15.18 14.17
C LEU A 53 13.78 16.06 15.21
N ARG A 54 14.50 16.91 15.96
CA ARG A 54 13.88 17.79 16.97
C ARG A 54 13.09 18.90 16.30
N GLY A 55 13.67 19.58 15.31
CA GLY A 55 12.99 20.60 14.51
C GLY A 55 11.79 20.01 13.78
N LEU A 56 11.95 18.82 13.17
CA LEU A 56 10.86 18.09 12.52
C LEU A 56 9.70 17.81 13.49
N ASP A 57 10.00 17.27 14.67
CA ASP A 57 8.99 17.04 15.70
C ASP A 57 8.31 18.33 16.15
N GLN A 58 9.07 19.40 16.34
CA GLN A 58 8.54 20.67 16.80
C GLN A 58 7.55 21.25 15.76
N VAL A 59 7.94 21.36 14.50
CA VAL A 59 7.09 21.99 13.47
C VAL A 59 5.79 21.22 13.24
N TYR A 60 5.82 19.89 13.24
CA TYR A 60 4.60 19.08 13.10
C TYR A 60 3.73 19.14 14.35
N ASN A 61 4.29 18.98 15.55
CA ASN A 61 3.50 18.99 16.78
C ASN A 61 2.85 20.36 17.04
N ASP A 62 3.58 21.45 16.82
CA ASP A 62 3.05 22.80 16.99
C ASP A 62 1.93 23.08 15.98
N SER A 63 2.10 22.66 14.72
CA SER A 63 1.06 22.78 13.69
C SER A 63 -0.18 21.93 14.01
N VAL A 64 0.00 20.69 14.47
CA VAL A 64 -1.09 19.79 14.90
C VAL A 64 -1.88 20.37 16.08
N ARG A 65 -1.21 21.02 17.03
CA ARG A 65 -1.85 21.71 18.16
C ARG A 65 -2.65 22.93 17.70
N ALA A 66 -2.10 23.72 16.78
CA ALA A 66 -2.75 24.92 16.31
C ALA A 66 -4.02 24.63 15.49
N VAL A 67 -4.03 23.55 14.70
CA VAL A 67 -5.22 23.11 13.94
C VAL A 67 -6.10 22.12 14.71
N TRP A 68 -6.01 22.06 16.04
CA TRP A 68 -6.66 21.01 16.83
C TRP A 68 -8.17 20.86 16.56
N GLN A 69 -8.88 21.95 16.25
CA GLN A 69 -10.32 21.93 15.97
C GLN A 69 -10.66 21.50 14.54
N ASP A 70 -9.70 21.53 13.62
CA ASP A 70 -9.84 21.12 12.22
C ASP A 70 -9.29 19.70 12.06
N LEU A 71 -10.20 18.72 12.17
CA LEU A 71 -9.83 17.31 12.15
C LEU A 71 -9.10 16.91 10.86
N THR A 72 -9.56 17.38 9.70
CA THR A 72 -8.99 17.01 8.40
C THR A 72 -7.54 17.47 8.28
N LYS A 73 -7.24 18.72 8.66
CA LYS A 73 -5.85 19.21 8.71
C LYS A 73 -5.03 18.45 9.75
N ARG A 74 -5.61 18.23 10.93
CA ARG A 74 -4.94 17.54 12.05
C ARG A 74 -4.48 16.15 11.66
N ILE A 75 -5.34 15.34 11.05
CA ILE A 75 -4.97 13.97 10.65
C ILE A 75 -3.98 13.96 9.48
N SER A 76 -4.07 14.92 8.57
CA SER A 76 -3.17 15.03 7.42
C SER A 76 -1.75 15.36 7.90
N LEU A 77 -1.60 16.36 8.78
CA LEU A 77 -0.33 16.70 9.41
C LEU A 77 0.25 15.53 10.21
N ARG A 78 -0.56 14.83 11.00
CA ARG A 78 -0.12 13.63 11.73
C ARG A 78 0.29 12.49 10.82
N TYR A 79 -0.39 12.31 9.69
CA TYR A 79 -0.03 11.28 8.71
C TYR A 79 1.37 11.55 8.15
N TYR A 80 1.65 12.77 7.70
CA TYR A 80 2.95 13.16 7.16
C TYR A 80 4.05 13.23 8.23
N HIS A 81 3.72 13.64 9.46
CA HIS A 81 4.64 13.51 10.60
C HIS A 81 5.00 12.04 10.84
N GLY A 82 4.01 11.15 10.82
CA GLY A 82 4.22 9.72 10.92
C GLY A 82 5.10 9.17 9.80
N LEU A 83 4.92 9.63 8.55
CA LEU A 83 5.81 9.26 7.44
C LEU A 83 7.25 9.72 7.68
N ALA A 84 7.44 10.98 8.08
CA ALA A 84 8.78 11.51 8.34
C ALA A 84 9.48 10.79 9.50
N LEU A 85 8.74 10.48 10.57
CA LEU A 85 9.22 9.63 11.67
C LEU A 85 9.56 8.21 11.21
N PHE A 86 8.73 7.63 10.33
CA PHE A 86 8.99 6.31 9.77
C PHE A 86 10.29 6.30 8.97
N TYR A 87 10.53 7.34 8.18
CA TYR A 87 11.77 7.50 7.42
C TYR A 87 12.98 7.68 8.34
N GLN A 88 12.85 8.32 9.49
CA GLN A 88 13.92 8.40 10.50
C GLN A 88 14.01 7.17 11.42
N TYR A 89 13.48 6.02 10.99
CA TYR A 89 13.46 4.76 11.74
C TYR A 89 12.76 4.82 13.11
N GLN A 90 11.97 5.87 13.37
CA GLN A 90 11.17 6.04 14.58
C GLN A 90 9.83 5.31 14.47
N THR A 91 9.84 4.05 14.04
CA THR A 91 8.65 3.33 13.58
C THR A 91 7.56 3.19 14.64
N GLY A 92 7.93 3.11 15.93
CA GLY A 92 6.95 3.07 17.03
C GLY A 92 6.23 4.42 17.23
N ARG A 93 6.95 5.53 17.04
CA ARG A 93 6.38 6.88 17.12
C ARG A 93 5.49 7.17 15.90
N ALA A 94 5.93 6.75 14.72
CA ALA A 94 5.12 6.78 13.49
C ALA A 94 3.81 5.99 13.66
N ALA A 95 3.89 4.75 14.15
CA ALA A 95 2.72 3.93 14.42
C ALA A 95 1.78 4.56 15.46
N LYS A 96 2.31 5.28 16.47
CA LYS A 96 1.46 6.04 17.39
C LYS A 96 0.68 7.13 16.66
N ALA A 97 1.34 7.95 15.83
CA ALA A 97 0.68 9.03 15.09
C ALA A 97 -0.44 8.51 14.18
N TRP A 98 -0.21 7.39 13.48
CA TRP A 98 -1.24 6.78 12.64
C TRP A 98 -2.37 6.13 13.45
N ASN A 99 -2.09 5.50 14.60
CA ASN A 99 -3.13 5.00 15.49
C ASN A 99 -4.02 6.13 16.02
N ASP A 100 -3.43 7.27 16.38
CA ASP A 100 -4.17 8.47 16.81
C ASP A 100 -5.10 8.97 15.68
N ASN A 101 -4.67 8.89 14.40
CA ASN A 101 -5.51 9.20 13.24
C ASN A 101 -6.69 8.23 13.10
N ILE A 102 -6.45 6.92 13.24
CA ILE A 102 -7.50 5.90 13.19
C ILE A 102 -8.54 6.19 14.28
N TYR A 103 -8.08 6.37 15.53
CA TYR A 103 -8.95 6.64 16.67
C TYR A 103 -9.84 7.88 16.46
N ASP A 104 -9.25 9.00 16.04
CA ASP A 104 -10.00 10.25 15.85
C ASP A 104 -11.03 10.13 14.71
N THR A 105 -10.65 9.47 13.60
CA THR A 105 -11.54 9.30 12.45
C THR A 105 -12.70 8.38 12.77
N GLU A 106 -12.44 7.27 13.46
CA GLU A 106 -13.49 6.32 13.85
C GLU A 106 -14.45 6.95 14.86
N ASN A 107 -13.95 7.71 15.83
CA ASN A 107 -14.81 8.45 16.76
C ASN A 107 -15.69 9.50 16.07
N LEU A 108 -15.17 10.20 15.06
CA LEU A 108 -15.98 11.13 14.26
C LEU A 108 -17.11 10.37 13.56
N LEU A 109 -16.77 9.30 12.83
CA LEU A 109 -17.73 8.56 12.02
C LEU A 109 -18.75 7.77 12.86
N LEU A 110 -18.40 7.42 14.11
CA LEU A 110 -19.36 6.88 15.08
C LEU A 110 -20.37 7.94 15.55
N LYS A 111 -19.94 9.19 15.73
CA LYS A 111 -20.81 10.29 16.19
C LYS A 111 -21.61 10.93 15.06
N SER A 112 -21.06 10.93 13.85
CA SER A 112 -21.64 11.58 12.66
C SER A 112 -21.37 10.72 11.41
N PRO A 113 -22.09 9.60 11.22
CA PRO A 113 -21.87 8.66 10.12
C PRO A 113 -21.99 9.26 8.72
N GLU A 114 -22.70 10.39 8.60
CA GLU A 114 -22.90 11.18 7.39
C GLU A 114 -21.67 12.01 6.98
N ARG A 115 -20.72 12.26 7.90
CA ARG A 115 -19.50 13.05 7.64
C ARG A 115 -18.43 12.23 6.92
N ARG A 116 -18.74 11.80 5.70
CA ARG A 116 -17.82 11.05 4.83
C ARG A 116 -17.09 11.98 3.88
N ASP A 117 -16.15 12.72 4.43
CA ASP A 117 -15.23 13.54 3.64
C ASP A 117 -14.19 12.64 2.92
N GLU A 118 -13.97 12.86 1.62
CA GLU A 118 -13.10 12.02 0.81
C GLU A 118 -11.64 12.06 1.31
N LEU A 119 -11.14 13.25 1.67
CA LEU A 119 -9.79 13.43 2.18
C LEU A 119 -9.64 12.74 3.55
N LEU A 120 -10.63 12.87 4.43
CA LEU A 120 -10.67 12.18 5.72
C LEU A 120 -10.51 10.66 5.55
N LEU A 121 -11.32 10.08 4.66
CA LEU A 121 -11.32 8.63 4.38
C LEU A 121 -10.02 8.18 3.70
N SER A 122 -9.46 9.01 2.82
CA SER A 122 -8.18 8.77 2.15
C SER A 122 -7.01 8.74 3.15
N VAL A 123 -6.90 9.76 4.02
CA VAL A 123 -5.84 9.83 5.05
C VAL A 123 -5.95 8.69 6.06
N ARG A 124 -7.18 8.32 6.45
CA ARG A 124 -7.42 7.14 7.30
C ARG A 124 -6.89 5.88 6.63
N THR A 125 -7.24 5.65 5.37
CA THR A 125 -6.84 4.47 4.61
C THR A 125 -5.33 4.34 4.53
N ARG A 126 -4.64 5.43 4.14
CA ARG A 126 -3.18 5.45 4.09
C ARG A 126 -2.54 5.23 5.47
N SER A 127 -3.12 5.79 6.53
CA SER A 127 -2.67 5.53 7.91
C SER A 127 -2.82 4.05 8.30
N ALA A 128 -3.93 3.41 7.91
CA ALA A 128 -4.19 2.00 8.14
C ALA A 128 -3.21 1.09 7.40
N GLU A 129 -2.90 1.39 6.13
CA GLU A 129 -1.91 0.66 5.34
C GLU A 129 -0.51 0.71 5.97
N LYS A 130 -0.11 1.89 6.45
CA LYS A 130 1.17 2.08 7.12
C LYS A 130 1.23 1.37 8.48
N LEU A 131 0.14 1.36 9.24
CA LEU A 131 0.01 0.54 10.46
C LEU A 131 0.09 -0.95 10.17
N ALA A 132 -0.63 -1.43 9.16
CA ALA A 132 -0.62 -2.84 8.78
C ALA A 132 0.79 -3.28 8.35
N SER A 133 1.48 -2.46 7.55
CA SER A 133 2.87 -2.67 7.17
C SER A 133 3.79 -2.73 8.40
N HIS A 134 3.62 -1.82 9.37
CA HIS A 134 4.38 -1.83 10.62
C HIS A 134 4.14 -3.11 11.44
N TYR A 135 2.88 -3.56 11.57
CA TYR A 135 2.53 -4.78 12.28
C TYR A 135 3.09 -6.04 11.61
N ILE A 136 3.14 -6.11 10.27
CA ILE A 136 3.83 -7.18 9.54
C ILE A 136 5.31 -7.24 9.92
N GLN A 137 5.99 -6.10 10.04
CA GLN A 137 7.39 -6.07 10.46
C GLN A 137 7.60 -6.58 11.88
N LEU A 138 6.65 -6.31 12.78
CA LEU A 138 6.70 -6.86 14.14
C LEU A 138 6.46 -8.37 14.14
N ILE A 139 5.49 -8.87 13.35
CA ILE A 139 5.22 -10.30 13.18
C ILE A 139 6.48 -11.04 12.69
N LYS A 140 7.22 -10.49 11.72
CA LYS A 140 8.46 -11.10 11.20
C LYS A 140 9.55 -11.27 12.26
N LYS A 141 9.57 -10.43 13.29
CA LYS A 141 10.56 -10.47 14.39
C LYS A 141 10.17 -11.43 15.52
N LEU A 142 8.96 -11.98 15.47
CA LEU A 142 8.40 -12.82 16.51
C LEU A 142 8.30 -14.28 16.05
N ARG A 143 8.06 -15.17 17.00
CA ARG A 143 7.74 -16.57 16.68
C ARG A 143 6.33 -16.65 16.08
N ARG A 144 6.12 -17.61 15.18
CA ARG A 144 4.78 -17.94 14.67
C ARG A 144 3.86 -18.30 15.84
N TYR A 145 2.65 -17.76 15.80
CA TYR A 145 1.61 -17.96 16.82
C TYR A 145 2.00 -17.52 18.24
N ASP A 146 3.05 -16.71 18.40
CA ASP A 146 3.27 -15.97 19.64
C ASP A 146 2.06 -15.05 19.93
N THR A 147 1.74 -14.84 21.20
CA THR A 147 0.61 -14.00 21.62
C THR A 147 0.66 -12.62 20.97
N LYS A 148 1.84 -11.98 20.91
CA LYS A 148 1.98 -10.67 20.25
C LYS A 148 1.78 -10.74 18.74
N SER A 149 2.24 -11.81 18.09
CA SER A 149 2.01 -12.02 16.66
C SER A 149 0.53 -12.16 16.34
N LEU A 150 -0.24 -12.83 17.21
CA LEU A 150 -1.69 -12.94 17.09
C LEU A 150 -2.40 -11.60 17.33
N GLU A 151 -1.96 -10.82 18.32
CA GLU A 151 -2.47 -9.46 18.56
C GLU A 151 -2.25 -8.55 17.34
N TYR A 152 -1.06 -8.58 16.73
CA TYR A 152 -0.77 -7.80 15.54
C TYR A 152 -1.58 -8.26 14.32
N LEU A 153 -1.77 -9.58 14.16
CA LEU A 153 -2.64 -10.11 13.12
C LEU A 153 -4.08 -9.64 13.28
N GLU A 154 -4.62 -9.65 14.51
CA GLU A 154 -5.98 -9.17 14.78
C GLU A 154 -6.10 -7.66 14.51
N LYS A 155 -5.09 -6.86 14.87
CA LYS A 155 -5.07 -5.42 14.51
C LYS A 155 -5.13 -5.18 13.00
N ILE A 156 -4.39 -5.96 12.20
CA ILE A 156 -4.45 -5.84 10.72
C ILE A 156 -5.84 -6.23 10.21
N LYS A 157 -6.42 -7.31 10.76
CA LYS A 157 -7.77 -7.76 10.44
C LYS A 157 -8.81 -6.67 10.76
N ASP A 158 -8.76 -6.06 11.93
CA ASP A 158 -9.68 -4.98 12.33
C ASP A 158 -9.58 -3.78 11.39
N LEU A 159 -8.35 -3.38 11.02
CA LEU A 159 -8.13 -2.31 10.03
C LEU A 159 -8.76 -2.64 8.69
N LYS A 160 -8.61 -3.88 8.20
CA LYS A 160 -9.23 -4.36 6.95
C LYS A 160 -10.76 -4.34 7.05
N LEU A 161 -11.32 -4.95 8.10
CA LEU A 161 -12.78 -5.06 8.27
C LEU A 161 -13.47 -3.71 8.36
N TRP A 162 -12.83 -2.75 9.01
CA TRP A 162 -13.33 -1.40 9.04
C TRP A 162 -13.34 -0.79 7.63
N ASN A 163 -12.25 -0.91 6.88
CA ASN A 163 -12.15 -0.39 5.51
C ASN A 163 -13.17 -1.02 4.57
N ASP A 164 -13.33 -2.35 4.60
CA ASP A 164 -14.30 -3.06 3.77
C ASP A 164 -15.73 -2.53 3.96
N ARG A 165 -16.09 -2.17 5.21
CA ARG A 165 -17.41 -1.64 5.57
C ARG A 165 -17.58 -0.17 5.21
N ALA A 166 -16.56 0.64 5.46
CA ALA A 166 -16.64 2.09 5.33
C ALA A 166 -16.45 2.56 3.88
N LEU A 167 -15.63 1.84 3.10
CA LEU A 167 -15.08 2.29 1.83
C LEU A 167 -15.36 1.33 0.68
N ALA A 168 -16.57 0.75 0.64
CA ALA A 168 -16.97 -0.19 -0.40
C ALA A 168 -16.55 0.31 -1.79
N GLY A 169 -15.58 -0.36 -2.42
CA GLY A 169 -15.03 0.01 -3.73
C GLY A 169 -13.59 0.58 -3.74
N MET A 170 -13.01 0.96 -2.59
CA MET A 170 -11.65 1.52 -2.49
C MET A 170 -10.54 0.45 -2.44
N PRO A 171 -9.24 0.82 -2.60
CA PRO A 171 -8.14 -0.12 -2.85
C PRO A 171 -8.00 -1.23 -1.79
N HIS A 172 -7.72 -2.45 -2.26
CA HIS A 172 -7.64 -3.67 -1.45
C HIS A 172 -6.27 -3.92 -0.82
N SER A 173 -5.43 -2.90 -0.70
CA SER A 173 -4.09 -2.98 -0.10
C SER A 173 -4.10 -3.69 1.26
N LEU A 174 -5.09 -3.40 2.12
CA LEU A 174 -5.25 -4.05 3.43
C LEU A 174 -5.60 -5.54 3.32
N ALA A 175 -6.30 -5.97 2.26
CA ALA A 175 -6.57 -7.37 2.01
C ALA A 175 -5.28 -8.12 1.66
N LEU A 176 -4.44 -7.50 0.81
CA LEU A 176 -3.12 -8.01 0.45
C LEU A 176 -2.19 -8.10 1.66
N LEU A 177 -2.14 -7.05 2.48
CA LEU A 177 -1.34 -6.98 3.72
C LEU A 177 -1.83 -8.00 4.75
N PHE A 178 -3.15 -8.17 4.89
CA PHE A 178 -3.71 -9.21 5.76
C PHE A 178 -3.35 -10.61 5.26
N GLY A 179 -3.47 -10.87 3.96
CA GLY A 179 -3.03 -12.12 3.34
C GLY A 179 -1.54 -12.40 3.60
N ARG A 180 -0.70 -11.38 3.47
CA ARG A 180 0.74 -11.47 3.80
C ARG A 180 0.98 -11.83 5.26
N ALA A 181 0.28 -11.18 6.19
CA ALA A 181 0.41 -11.46 7.62
C ALA A 181 0.01 -12.91 7.95
N VAL A 182 -1.10 -13.40 7.38
CA VAL A 182 -1.54 -14.80 7.52
C VAL A 182 -0.50 -15.76 6.91
N TYR A 183 0.08 -15.42 5.76
CA TYR A 183 1.14 -16.21 5.14
C TYR A 183 2.36 -16.36 6.07
N LEU A 184 2.86 -15.25 6.61
CA LEU A 184 4.02 -15.24 7.51
C LEU A 184 3.78 -16.06 8.80
N MET A 185 2.54 -16.06 9.26
CA MET A 185 2.10 -16.86 10.41
C MET A 185 1.98 -18.36 10.10
N GLY A 186 2.11 -18.78 8.85
CA GLY A 186 1.94 -20.18 8.43
C GLY A 186 0.48 -20.60 8.31
N GLY A 187 -0.43 -19.67 8.03
CA GLY A 187 -1.83 -19.98 7.75
C GLY A 187 -1.98 -20.97 6.60
N SER A 188 -3.00 -21.82 6.66
CA SER A 188 -3.29 -22.78 5.59
C SER A 188 -3.66 -22.07 4.29
N ASP A 189 -3.48 -22.74 3.15
CA ASP A 189 -3.79 -22.17 1.82
C ASP A 189 -5.22 -21.66 1.75
N ARG A 190 -6.17 -22.41 2.34
CA ARG A 190 -7.56 -21.96 2.43
C ARG A 190 -7.73 -20.59 3.11
N VAL A 191 -7.03 -20.35 4.22
CA VAL A 191 -7.17 -19.08 4.96
C VAL A 191 -6.46 -17.95 4.21
N LYS A 192 -5.24 -18.21 3.72
CA LYS A 192 -4.46 -17.24 2.93
C LYS A 192 -5.21 -16.81 1.67
N ASN A 193 -5.75 -17.77 0.93
CA ASN A 193 -6.47 -17.53 -0.31
C ASN A 193 -7.78 -16.78 -0.05
N TRP A 194 -8.46 -17.05 1.07
CA TRP A 194 -9.67 -16.32 1.47
C TRP A 194 -9.40 -14.82 1.68
N CYS A 195 -8.22 -14.44 2.20
CA CYS A 195 -7.88 -13.04 2.44
C CYS A 195 -7.88 -12.18 1.17
N VAL A 196 -7.48 -12.75 0.03
CA VAL A 196 -7.38 -12.05 -1.26
C VAL A 196 -8.51 -12.39 -2.23
N ARG A 197 -9.48 -13.22 -1.79
CA ARG A 197 -10.56 -13.76 -2.62
C ARG A 197 -11.37 -12.68 -3.33
N GLU A 198 -11.73 -11.61 -2.62
CA GLU A 198 -12.50 -10.50 -3.20
C GLU A 198 -11.71 -9.76 -4.29
N HIS A 199 -10.39 -9.68 -4.14
CA HIS A 199 -9.50 -9.06 -5.12
C HIS A 199 -9.46 -9.88 -6.42
N ILE A 200 -9.32 -11.20 -6.28
CA ILE A 200 -9.35 -12.14 -7.41
C ILE A 200 -10.74 -12.16 -8.04
N GLN A 201 -11.81 -12.12 -7.25
CA GLN A 201 -13.17 -12.07 -7.79
C GLN A 201 -13.40 -10.82 -8.65
N LYS A 202 -12.95 -9.65 -8.19
CA LYS A 202 -13.06 -8.40 -8.97
C LYS A 202 -12.26 -8.47 -10.27
N SER A 203 -11.04 -8.99 -10.20
CA SER A 203 -10.25 -9.25 -11.40
C SER A 203 -10.97 -10.16 -12.39
N MET A 204 -11.54 -11.28 -11.92
CA MET A 204 -12.24 -12.24 -12.76
C MET A 204 -13.49 -11.63 -13.43
N VAL A 205 -14.10 -10.61 -12.83
CA VAL A 205 -15.22 -9.87 -13.44
C VAL A 205 -14.73 -9.01 -14.60
N LEU A 206 -13.60 -8.30 -14.43
CA LEU A 206 -12.98 -7.50 -15.50
C LEU A 206 -12.60 -8.41 -16.67
N LEU A 207 -11.85 -9.49 -16.40
CA LEU A 207 -11.35 -10.45 -17.40
C LEU A 207 -12.42 -11.33 -18.07
N SER A 208 -13.70 -11.14 -17.73
CA SER A 208 -14.82 -11.86 -18.32
C SER A 208 -15.87 -10.93 -18.91
N ASP A 209 -15.62 -9.61 -18.92
CA ASP A 209 -16.45 -8.67 -19.66
C ASP A 209 -16.02 -8.58 -21.13
N ASP A 210 -16.80 -7.89 -21.95
CA ASP A 210 -16.51 -7.73 -23.39
C ASP A 210 -15.53 -6.56 -23.67
N THR A 211 -14.88 -6.00 -22.63
CA THR A 211 -14.10 -4.75 -22.67
C THR A 211 -12.59 -5.03 -22.51
N ILE A 212 -11.96 -5.41 -23.61
CA ILE A 212 -10.50 -5.69 -23.65
C ILE A 212 -9.60 -4.57 -23.08
N PHE A 213 -10.06 -3.31 -23.09
CA PHE A 213 -9.29 -2.16 -22.62
C PHE A 213 -9.07 -2.12 -21.09
N ASN A 214 -9.82 -2.90 -20.31
CA ASN A 214 -9.64 -3.00 -18.86
C ASN A 214 -8.99 -4.33 -18.42
N ASP A 215 -8.66 -5.22 -19.37
CA ASP A 215 -8.08 -6.53 -19.07
C ASP A 215 -6.73 -6.40 -18.36
N TRP A 216 -5.95 -5.37 -18.69
CA TRP A 216 -4.69 -5.08 -17.99
C TRP A 216 -4.91 -4.86 -16.49
N GLU A 217 -6.02 -4.22 -16.10
CA GLU A 217 -6.37 -4.00 -14.69
C GLU A 217 -6.73 -5.33 -14.04
N GLY A 218 -7.52 -6.15 -14.74
CA GLY A 218 -7.84 -7.51 -14.32
C GLY A 218 -6.59 -8.35 -14.03
N TYR A 219 -5.66 -8.45 -14.98
CA TYR A 219 -4.41 -9.21 -14.79
C TYR A 219 -3.48 -8.60 -13.74
N TRP A 220 -3.41 -7.26 -13.65
CA TRP A 220 -2.62 -6.59 -12.61
C TRP A 220 -3.16 -6.90 -11.20
N LEU A 221 -4.48 -6.87 -11.01
CA LEU A 221 -5.11 -7.25 -9.73
C LEU A 221 -4.82 -8.71 -9.37
N LEU A 222 -4.81 -9.65 -10.33
CA LEU A 222 -4.37 -11.03 -10.07
C LEU A 222 -2.91 -11.05 -9.59
N CYS A 223 -2.02 -10.39 -10.35
CA CYS A 223 -0.61 -10.31 -10.00
C CYS A 223 -0.43 -9.81 -8.55
N GLN A 224 -1.07 -8.71 -8.19
CA GLN A 224 -1.01 -8.14 -6.83
C GLN A 224 -1.59 -9.08 -5.75
N ALA A 225 -2.63 -9.86 -6.03
CA ALA A 225 -3.16 -10.86 -5.08
C ALA A 225 -2.17 -12.01 -4.79
N PHE A 226 -1.41 -12.42 -5.80
CA PHE A 226 -0.53 -13.60 -5.72
C PHE A 226 0.80 -13.31 -5.03
N ILE A 227 1.37 -12.13 -5.24
CA ILE A 227 2.66 -11.67 -4.68
C ILE A 227 2.77 -11.84 -3.15
N PRO A 228 1.84 -11.34 -2.31
CA PRO A 228 1.97 -11.45 -0.85
C PRO A 228 1.90 -12.90 -0.35
N LEU A 229 1.30 -13.80 -1.12
CA LEU A 229 1.11 -15.21 -0.78
C LEU A 229 2.23 -16.13 -1.29
N LYS A 230 3.26 -15.58 -1.95
CA LYS A 230 4.32 -16.32 -2.66
C LYS A 230 3.81 -17.29 -3.73
N ASP A 231 2.73 -16.93 -4.42
CA ASP A 231 2.30 -17.66 -5.60
C ASP A 231 2.94 -17.05 -6.86
N ASP A 232 4.26 -17.23 -6.97
CA ASP A 232 5.07 -16.55 -8.00
C ASP A 232 4.73 -17.01 -9.41
N ALA A 233 4.37 -18.29 -9.57
CA ALA A 233 3.98 -18.84 -10.85
C ALA A 233 2.73 -18.13 -11.41
N ASN A 234 1.69 -17.98 -10.58
CA ASN A 234 0.49 -17.26 -10.98
C ASN A 234 0.72 -15.75 -11.10
N ALA A 235 1.58 -15.16 -10.25
CA ALA A 235 1.93 -13.74 -10.34
C ALA A 235 2.60 -13.38 -11.66
N LEU A 236 3.59 -14.19 -12.08
CA LEU A 236 4.32 -14.02 -13.34
C LEU A 236 3.44 -14.33 -14.55
N ALA A 237 2.58 -15.36 -14.46
CA ALA A 237 1.59 -15.67 -15.48
C ALA A 237 0.68 -14.47 -15.75
N ALA A 238 0.08 -13.91 -14.69
CA ALA A 238 -0.78 -12.73 -14.81
C ALA A 238 -0.03 -11.52 -15.37
N TRP A 239 1.18 -11.22 -14.87
CA TRP A 239 2.02 -10.15 -15.40
C TRP A 239 2.28 -10.29 -16.91
N SER A 240 2.52 -11.53 -17.37
CA SER A 240 2.87 -11.81 -18.77
C SER A 240 1.72 -11.66 -19.78
N LEU A 241 0.48 -11.50 -19.29
CA LEU A 241 -0.75 -11.38 -20.08
C LEU A 241 -1.29 -9.95 -20.18
N ILE A 242 -0.63 -8.99 -19.53
CA ILE A 242 -0.99 -7.58 -19.63
C ILE A 242 -0.69 -7.09 -21.06
N VAL A 243 -1.74 -6.75 -21.82
CA VAL A 243 -1.70 -6.32 -23.22
C VAL A 243 -2.37 -4.97 -23.40
N ASP A 244 -1.69 -3.84 -23.20
CA ASP A 244 -2.24 -2.56 -23.68
C ASP A 244 -1.18 -1.44 -23.81
N ASP A 245 -1.29 -0.65 -24.87
CA ASP A 245 -0.62 0.65 -25.07
C ASP A 245 -1.11 1.70 -24.07
N TYR A 246 -2.30 1.49 -23.48
CA TYR A 246 -2.86 2.27 -22.38
C TYR A 246 -2.54 1.71 -20.99
N PHE A 247 -1.49 0.88 -20.87
CA PHE A 247 -0.90 0.55 -19.58
C PHE A 247 -0.31 1.81 -18.93
N TYR A 248 -1.19 2.69 -18.45
CA TYR A 248 -0.89 3.84 -17.63
C TYR A 248 -0.63 3.36 -16.20
N MET A 249 0.32 2.44 -16.03
CA MET A 249 1.01 2.36 -14.76
C MET A 249 1.86 3.62 -14.65
N ASN A 250 1.25 4.72 -14.20
CA ASN A 250 2.00 5.83 -13.61
C ASN A 250 2.53 5.39 -12.22
N ARG A 251 3.29 4.30 -12.23
CA ARG A 251 3.95 3.75 -11.06
C ARG A 251 5.39 4.21 -11.15
N GLY A 252 5.74 5.09 -10.22
CA GLY A 252 7.12 5.47 -10.00
C GLY A 252 7.86 4.40 -9.22
N CYS A 253 9.17 4.34 -9.44
CA CYS A 253 10.09 3.69 -8.53
C CYS A 253 9.97 4.38 -7.16
N ALA A 254 9.73 3.58 -6.12
CA ALA A 254 9.58 4.05 -4.77
C ALA A 254 10.91 4.56 -4.16
N GLY A 255 12.02 4.40 -4.87
CA GLY A 255 13.35 4.89 -4.48
C GLY A 255 13.65 6.34 -4.85
N GLY A 256 12.69 7.08 -5.40
CA GLY A 256 12.83 8.51 -5.68
C GLY A 256 13.74 8.86 -6.86
N CYS A 257 14.13 7.88 -7.69
CA CYS A 257 14.99 8.13 -8.86
C CYS A 257 14.27 8.79 -10.04
N GLY A 258 12.95 8.97 -9.96
CA GLY A 258 12.13 9.47 -11.07
C GLY A 258 11.86 8.45 -12.17
N CYS A 259 12.36 7.21 -12.07
CA CYS A 259 12.00 6.14 -12.98
C CYS A 259 10.50 5.84 -12.85
N THR A 260 9.81 5.76 -13.98
CA THR A 260 8.40 5.37 -14.08
C THR A 260 8.26 4.24 -15.08
N TRP A 261 7.38 3.28 -14.81
CA TRP A 261 7.00 2.25 -15.78
C TRP A 261 5.81 2.74 -16.62
N SER A 262 5.98 3.89 -17.26
CA SER A 262 4.98 4.50 -18.13
C SER A 262 5.33 4.22 -19.59
N GLY A 263 4.50 3.41 -20.28
CA GLY A 263 4.67 3.10 -21.70
C GLY A 263 5.95 2.33 -22.01
N TRP A 264 5.88 0.99 -21.96
CA TRP A 264 6.97 0.06 -22.30
C TRP A 264 8.07 -0.01 -21.22
N ALA A 265 7.81 -0.78 -20.17
CA ALA A 265 8.77 -1.00 -19.09
C ALA A 265 10.10 -1.57 -19.63
N ASP A 266 11.12 -0.72 -19.79
CA ASP A 266 12.47 -1.07 -20.24
C ASP A 266 13.30 -1.84 -19.21
N ASN A 267 12.81 -1.97 -17.98
CA ASN A 267 13.52 -2.60 -16.88
C ASN A 267 12.61 -3.53 -16.08
N ASP A 268 13.23 -4.51 -15.45
CA ASP A 268 12.61 -5.34 -14.43
C ASP A 268 12.06 -4.49 -13.27
N MET A 269 10.97 -4.95 -12.66
CA MET A 269 10.32 -4.31 -11.52
C MET A 269 10.46 -5.19 -10.27
N TYR A 270 11.08 -4.63 -9.23
CA TYR A 270 11.32 -5.32 -7.97
C TYR A 270 10.21 -4.98 -6.98
N VAL A 271 9.18 -5.83 -6.92
CA VAL A 271 7.97 -5.58 -6.13
C VAL A 271 8.09 -6.18 -4.74
N CYS A 272 7.83 -5.37 -3.72
CA CYS A 272 7.87 -5.81 -2.33
C CYS A 272 6.65 -6.68 -1.98
N ARG A 273 6.87 -7.75 -1.22
CA ARG A 273 5.79 -8.62 -0.70
C ARG A 273 5.24 -8.18 0.64
N ASP A 274 6.02 -7.38 1.38
CA ASP A 274 5.73 -6.96 2.74
C ASP A 274 5.06 -5.58 2.83
N CYS A 275 5.15 -4.80 1.75
CA CYS A 275 4.53 -3.49 1.60
C CYS A 275 3.53 -3.55 0.45
N ALA A 276 2.35 -2.94 0.63
CA ALA A 276 1.40 -2.81 -0.46
C ALA A 276 1.91 -1.74 -1.45
N ASP A 277 1.88 -2.07 -2.74
CA ASP A 277 2.11 -1.11 -3.83
C ASP A 277 3.49 -0.41 -3.78
N VAL A 278 4.52 -1.17 -3.39
CA VAL A 278 5.91 -0.69 -3.35
C VAL A 278 6.75 -1.50 -4.32
N GLN A 279 7.39 -0.79 -5.25
CA GLN A 279 8.23 -1.35 -6.30
C GLN A 279 9.45 -0.47 -6.56
N PHE A 280 10.54 -1.08 -7.02
CA PHE A 280 11.80 -0.41 -7.32
C PHE A 280 12.32 -0.82 -8.68
N ASP A 281 13.06 0.07 -9.33
CA ASP A 281 14.01 -0.31 -10.37
C ASP A 281 15.20 -1.06 -9.73
N GLU A 282 16.00 -1.74 -10.55
CA GLU A 282 17.16 -2.49 -10.03
C GLU A 282 18.13 -1.60 -9.24
N PRO A 283 18.54 -0.39 -9.70
CA PRO A 283 19.46 0.44 -8.95
C PRO A 283 18.94 0.87 -7.57
N CYS A 284 17.67 1.25 -7.43
CA CYS A 284 17.12 1.60 -6.12
C CYS A 284 16.90 0.39 -5.25
N TRP A 285 16.51 -0.76 -5.82
CA TRP A 285 16.41 -2.01 -5.09
C TRP A 285 17.77 -2.44 -4.51
N LEU A 286 18.85 -2.38 -5.30
CA LEU A 286 20.20 -2.68 -4.81
C LEU A 286 20.62 -1.71 -3.70
N ARG A 287 20.36 -0.41 -3.85
CA ARG A 287 20.61 0.58 -2.78
C ARG A 287 19.80 0.27 -1.53
N LEU A 288 18.54 -0.14 -1.67
CA LEU A 288 17.70 -0.55 -0.54
C LEU A 288 18.33 -1.75 0.18
N LYS A 289 18.74 -2.78 -0.56
CA LYS A 289 19.38 -3.99 -0.02
C LYS A 289 20.69 -3.69 0.71
N ASP A 290 21.47 -2.76 0.18
CA ASP A 290 22.70 -2.26 0.81
C ASP A 290 22.45 -1.35 2.03
N GLY A 291 21.19 -0.95 2.28
CA GLY A 291 20.85 0.03 3.33
C GLY A 291 21.32 1.45 3.02
N LYS A 292 21.53 1.76 1.73
CA LYS A 292 22.01 3.05 1.21
C LYS A 292 20.90 3.86 0.50
N LEU A 293 19.69 3.31 0.40
CA LEU A 293 18.57 4.06 -0.17
C LEU A 293 18.09 5.09 0.85
N GLU A 294 18.16 6.37 0.47
CA GLU A 294 17.71 7.52 1.29
C GLU A 294 16.17 7.49 1.47
N GLU A 295 15.44 7.03 0.45
CA GLU A 295 14.00 6.84 0.52
C GLU A 295 13.61 5.59 1.33
N HIS A 296 13.17 5.79 2.57
CA HIS A 296 12.86 4.73 3.52
C HIS A 296 11.39 4.25 3.44
N VAL A 297 10.91 3.97 2.23
CA VAL A 297 9.54 3.49 1.97
C VAL A 297 9.36 1.98 2.20
N CYS A 298 10.47 1.24 2.25
CA CYS A 298 10.54 -0.22 2.36
C CYS A 298 11.71 -0.64 3.25
N GLY A 299 11.75 -1.89 3.68
CA GLY A 299 12.87 -2.43 4.47
C GLY A 299 13.85 -3.24 3.64
N LYS A 300 15.15 -3.08 3.90
CA LYS A 300 16.20 -3.89 3.26
C LYS A 300 16.01 -5.40 3.42
N ASP A 301 15.45 -5.81 4.57
CA ASP A 301 15.17 -7.22 4.90
C ASP A 301 13.78 -7.70 4.41
N HIS A 302 13.12 -6.93 3.54
CA HIS A 302 11.85 -7.34 2.93
C HIS A 302 12.07 -8.34 1.81
N GLU A 303 11.07 -9.18 1.59
CA GLU A 303 11.06 -10.12 0.48
C GLU A 303 10.48 -9.46 -0.77
N PHE A 304 11.06 -9.80 -1.92
CA PHE A 304 10.68 -9.24 -3.22
C PHE A 304 10.33 -10.35 -4.21
N ILE A 305 9.58 -9.98 -5.24
CA ILE A 305 9.50 -10.70 -6.51
C ILE A 305 10.09 -9.80 -7.59
N VAL A 306 10.70 -10.38 -8.60
CA VAL A 306 11.09 -9.67 -9.82
C VAL A 306 10.00 -9.92 -10.84
N LEU A 307 9.31 -8.86 -11.27
CA LEU A 307 8.48 -8.90 -12.46
C LEU A 307 9.39 -8.52 -13.62
N PRO A 308 9.57 -9.41 -14.62
CA PRO A 308 10.50 -9.14 -15.71
C PRO A 308 10.04 -7.94 -16.52
N ARG A 309 10.99 -7.33 -17.22
CA ARG A 309 10.76 -6.35 -18.28
C ARG A 309 9.55 -6.74 -19.12
N TRP A 310 8.65 -5.78 -19.33
CA TRP A 310 7.40 -6.06 -20.03
C TRP A 310 7.63 -6.14 -21.53
N GLU A 311 7.30 -7.28 -22.12
CA GLU A 311 7.40 -7.55 -23.56
C GLU A 311 6.00 -7.56 -24.17
N ALA A 312 5.50 -6.39 -24.55
CA ALA A 312 4.15 -6.24 -25.07
C ALA A 312 3.85 -7.11 -26.31
N ALA A 313 4.80 -7.27 -27.23
CA ALA A 313 4.64 -8.16 -28.38
C ALA A 313 4.44 -9.62 -27.97
N ALA A 314 5.23 -10.09 -26.99
CA ALA A 314 5.08 -11.45 -26.46
C ALA A 314 3.79 -11.62 -25.66
N ALA A 315 3.34 -10.58 -24.95
CA ALA A 315 2.05 -10.59 -24.26
C ALA A 315 0.90 -10.67 -25.27
N ALA A 316 0.94 -9.88 -26.34
CA ALA A 316 -0.06 -9.89 -27.41
C ALA A 316 -0.11 -11.24 -28.12
N GLU A 317 1.05 -11.86 -28.38
CA GLU A 317 1.13 -13.21 -28.95
C GLU A 317 0.49 -14.26 -28.03
N ARG A 318 0.80 -14.24 -26.73
CA ARG A 318 0.21 -15.15 -25.73
C ARG A 318 -1.31 -15.03 -25.67
N VAL A 319 -1.82 -13.80 -25.60
CA VAL A 319 -3.27 -13.52 -25.58
C VAL A 319 -3.92 -13.95 -26.89
N GLY A 320 -3.32 -13.64 -28.04
CA GLY A 320 -3.81 -14.07 -29.36
C GLY A 320 -3.87 -15.60 -29.50
N ASN A 321 -2.87 -16.30 -28.98
CA ASN A 321 -2.80 -17.77 -28.98
C ASN A 321 -3.61 -18.42 -27.84
N GLN A 322 -4.21 -17.63 -26.94
CA GLN A 322 -4.89 -18.10 -25.74
C GLN A 322 -4.01 -19.00 -24.85
N THR A 323 -2.72 -18.66 -24.71
CA THR A 323 -1.73 -19.43 -23.94
C THR A 323 -1.07 -18.59 -22.85
N VAL A 324 -0.65 -19.24 -21.77
CA VAL A 324 0.13 -18.63 -20.67
C VAL A 324 1.06 -19.65 -20.04
N ASN A 325 2.26 -19.23 -19.63
CA ASN A 325 3.18 -20.08 -18.88
C ASN A 325 2.97 -19.90 -17.37
N VAL A 326 2.70 -20.98 -16.66
CA VAL A 326 2.49 -21.00 -15.21
C VAL A 326 3.52 -21.92 -14.59
N GLY A 327 4.59 -21.34 -14.01
CA GLY A 327 5.64 -22.11 -13.34
C GLY A 327 6.39 -23.09 -14.24
N GLY A 328 6.57 -22.74 -15.53
CA GLY A 328 7.22 -23.57 -16.53
C GLY A 328 6.28 -24.42 -17.39
N VAL A 329 4.98 -24.43 -17.08
CA VAL A 329 3.98 -25.21 -17.83
C VAL A 329 3.10 -24.28 -18.66
N GLU A 330 3.05 -24.50 -19.98
CA GLU A 330 2.10 -23.81 -20.86
C GLU A 330 0.68 -24.31 -20.62
N LYS A 331 -0.27 -23.39 -20.52
CA LYS A 331 -1.70 -23.64 -20.30
C LYS A 331 -2.53 -22.76 -21.21
N ASN A 332 -3.75 -23.21 -21.50
CA ASN A 332 -4.76 -22.32 -22.05
C ASN A 332 -5.16 -21.25 -21.01
N ILE A 333 -5.40 -20.00 -21.45
CA ILE A 333 -5.73 -18.89 -20.53
C ILE A 333 -7.02 -19.15 -19.76
N ASP A 334 -8.06 -19.69 -20.39
CA ASP A 334 -9.34 -19.98 -19.71
C ASP A 334 -9.21 -21.14 -18.72
N GLU A 335 -8.45 -22.18 -19.08
CA GLU A 335 -8.10 -23.26 -18.16
C GLU A 335 -7.35 -22.73 -16.94
N TRP A 336 -6.34 -21.89 -17.14
CA TRP A 336 -5.61 -21.25 -16.06
C TRP A 336 -6.52 -20.37 -15.17
N LYS A 337 -7.41 -19.57 -15.76
CA LYS A 337 -8.40 -18.77 -14.99
C LYS A 337 -9.31 -19.69 -14.15
N GLN A 338 -9.72 -20.84 -14.67
CA GLN A 338 -10.49 -21.83 -13.90
C GLN A 338 -9.67 -22.48 -12.77
N ASP A 339 -8.39 -22.79 -13.00
CA ASP A 339 -7.48 -23.25 -11.94
C ASP A 339 -7.37 -22.24 -10.81
N VAL A 340 -7.18 -20.96 -11.15
CA VAL A 340 -7.15 -19.86 -10.18
C VAL A 340 -8.48 -19.79 -9.43
N ARG A 341 -9.62 -19.85 -10.12
CA ARG A 341 -10.95 -19.84 -9.46
C ARG A 341 -11.09 -20.99 -8.45
N ARG A 342 -10.65 -22.20 -8.81
CA ARG A 342 -10.66 -23.36 -7.91
C ARG A 342 -9.71 -23.18 -6.73
N GLN A 343 -8.46 -22.83 -6.99
CA GLN A 343 -7.41 -22.65 -5.98
C GLN A 343 -7.82 -21.60 -4.93
N TYR A 344 -8.47 -20.51 -5.36
CA TYR A 344 -8.87 -19.40 -4.51
C TYR A 344 -10.33 -19.46 -4.03
N GLY A 345 -11.02 -20.57 -4.28
CA GLY A 345 -12.37 -20.85 -3.74
C GLY A 345 -13.46 -19.92 -4.30
N LEU A 346 -13.40 -19.61 -5.59
CA LEU A 346 -14.39 -18.80 -6.32
C LEU A 346 -15.47 -19.64 -7.01
N GLU A 347 -15.30 -20.96 -7.08
CA GLU A 347 -16.37 -21.85 -7.58
C GLU A 347 -17.64 -21.70 -6.74
N PRO A 348 -18.84 -21.79 -7.34
CA PRO A 348 -20.08 -21.86 -6.59
C PRO A 348 -19.96 -22.97 -5.56
N GLU A 349 -20.07 -22.63 -4.27
CA GLU A 349 -20.15 -23.64 -3.21
C GLU A 349 -21.35 -24.53 -3.53
N GLU A 350 -21.11 -25.72 -4.08
CA GLU A 350 -22.12 -26.77 -4.09
C GLU A 350 -22.60 -26.93 -2.64
N LYS A 351 -23.86 -26.53 -2.43
CA LYS A 351 -24.67 -26.57 -1.21
C LYS A 351 -24.02 -27.33 -0.05
N THR A 352 -23.04 -26.75 0.62
CA THR A 352 -22.58 -27.25 1.90
C THR A 352 -22.35 -26.05 2.80
N GLY A 353 -23.30 -25.83 3.73
CA GLY A 353 -23.35 -24.72 4.68
C GLY A 353 -22.21 -24.70 5.72
N ARG A 354 -20.97 -25.00 5.32
CA ARG A 354 -19.76 -25.05 6.15
C ARG A 354 -18.92 -23.78 6.09
N LEU A 355 -19.08 -22.90 5.10
CA LEU A 355 -18.29 -21.66 5.03
C LEU A 355 -18.86 -20.54 5.94
N ARG A 356 -20.19 -20.48 6.11
CA ARG A 356 -20.82 -19.63 7.16
C ARG A 356 -20.42 -20.04 8.59
N SER A 357 -20.06 -21.31 8.82
CA SER A 357 -19.66 -21.77 10.16
C SER A 357 -18.18 -21.53 10.48
N LEU A 358 -17.29 -21.48 9.49
CA LEU A 358 -15.88 -21.12 9.66
C LEU A 358 -15.68 -19.61 9.84
N ALA A 359 -16.42 -18.78 9.10
CA ALA A 359 -16.50 -17.35 9.38
C ALA A 359 -17.07 -17.12 10.79
N LYS A 360 -18.20 -17.74 11.18
CA LYS A 360 -18.70 -17.63 12.56
C LYS A 360 -17.70 -18.07 13.63
N ARG A 361 -16.86 -19.08 13.39
CA ARG A 361 -15.84 -19.52 14.36
C ARG A 361 -14.67 -18.54 14.52
N PHE A 362 -14.32 -17.79 13.47
CA PHE A 362 -13.32 -16.72 13.53
C PHE A 362 -13.88 -15.37 14.00
N TYR A 363 -15.18 -15.12 13.83
CA TYR A 363 -15.85 -13.88 14.23
C TYR A 363 -16.53 -13.92 15.60
N ASN A 364 -16.85 -15.10 16.16
CA ASN A 364 -17.59 -15.23 17.44
C ASN A 364 -16.77 -15.75 18.62
N ARG A 365 -15.44 -15.73 18.57
CA ARG A 365 -14.64 -15.85 19.81
C ARG A 365 -14.51 -14.46 20.45
N LYS A 366 -15.56 -14.07 21.17
CA LYS A 366 -15.44 -13.14 22.29
C LYS A 366 -14.75 -13.82 23.46
#